data_AF-A0A0G2FEP4-F1
#
_entry.id   AF-A0A0G2FEP4-F1
#
_cell.length_a   1.000
_cell.length_b   1.000
_cell.length_c   1.000
_cell.angle_alpha   90.00
_cell.angle_beta   90.00
_cell.angle_gamma   90.00
#
_symmetry.space_group_name_H-M   'P 1'
#
loop_
_entity.id
_entity.type
_entity.pdbx_description
1 polymer ?
#
loop_
_entity_poly.entity_id
_entity_poly.type
_entity_poly.pdbx_seq_one_letter_code
_entity_poly.pdbx_strand_id
1 'polypeptide(L)'
;MAPQTRKLNKPLTCFYCNRRSTTKYDGSMRRFECNNCNATNHLDTRGDITDVPAAKNTTEALPAQFAIRRDHSTTSSRVFCDKCLQNQHLFISSLAQYFPEDPEDPEYAAREKGYYKFYKGLMMRYPQCCADCEPKVREQLAKAAYTAKTDHLRRMLDRTAKIRVVTTNSPVYCCHSVGKWLWAASLVFQLLWHPG
;
A
#
# COMPACT_ATOMS: atom_id res chain seq x y z
N MET A 1 5.52 2.40 30.52
CA MET A 1 4.65 2.00 29.39
C MET A 1 3.20 1.97 29.84
N ALA A 2 2.37 2.94 29.41
CA ALA A 2 0.94 2.92 29.69
C ALA A 2 0.23 1.82 28.87
N PRO A 3 -0.78 1.12 29.42
CA PRO A 3 -1.58 0.18 28.66
C PRO A 3 -2.40 0.95 27.60
N GLN A 4 -1.97 0.87 26.34
CA GLN A 4 -2.63 1.56 25.24
C GLN A 4 -3.88 0.78 24.81
N THR A 5 -5.05 1.38 25.02
CA THR A 5 -6.36 0.79 24.73
C THR A 5 -6.57 0.63 23.23
N ARG A 6 -6.96 -0.59 22.81
CA ARG A 6 -7.35 -0.85 21.42
C ARG A 6 -8.61 -0.03 21.09
N LYS A 7 -8.54 0.83 20.05
CA LYS A 7 -9.68 1.63 19.61
C LYS A 7 -10.59 0.78 18.72
N LEU A 8 -11.52 0.03 19.33
CA LEU A 8 -12.56 -0.69 18.59
C LEU A 8 -13.49 0.31 17.87
N ASN A 9 -14.09 -0.13 16.75
CA ASN A 9 -15.08 0.61 15.98
C ASN A 9 -14.60 1.91 15.30
N LYS A 10 -13.28 2.13 15.21
CA LYS A 10 -12.70 3.23 14.43
C LYS A 10 -13.01 3.06 12.94
N PRO A 11 -13.54 4.08 12.24
CA PRO A 11 -13.72 4.03 10.79
C PRO A 11 -12.35 3.99 10.11
N LEU A 12 -12.17 3.09 9.15
CA LEU A 12 -10.91 2.93 8.44
C LEU A 12 -10.83 3.88 7.24
N THR A 13 -9.68 4.50 7.04
CA THR A 13 -9.39 5.30 5.83
C THR A 13 -8.50 4.48 4.91
N CYS A 14 -8.84 4.40 3.63
CA CYS A 14 -8.00 3.72 2.66
C CYS A 14 -6.74 4.53 2.36
N PHE A 15 -5.57 3.91 2.46
CA PHE A 15 -4.27 4.53 2.14
C PHE A 15 -4.17 4.97 0.67
N TYR A 16 -4.69 4.15 -0.24
CA TYR A 16 -4.53 4.36 -1.68
C TYR A 16 -5.42 5.47 -2.25
N CYS A 17 -6.68 5.55 -1.83
CA CYS A 17 -7.64 6.55 -2.36
C CYS A 17 -8.01 7.65 -1.36
N ASN A 18 -7.48 7.57 -0.14
CA ASN A 18 -7.72 8.50 0.96
C ASN A 18 -9.21 8.71 1.31
N ARG A 19 -10.09 7.76 0.97
CA ARG A 19 -11.52 7.80 1.31
C ARG A 19 -11.80 6.96 2.56
N ARG A 20 -12.77 7.41 3.36
CA ARG A 20 -13.30 6.62 4.48
C ARG A 20 -14.03 5.39 3.95
N SER A 21 -13.68 4.22 4.47
CA SER A 21 -14.38 2.97 4.23
C SER A 21 -15.61 2.88 5.14
N THR A 22 -16.60 2.13 4.70
CA THR A 22 -17.72 1.70 5.57
C THR A 22 -17.28 0.64 6.59
N THR A 23 -16.14 -0.02 6.33
CA THR A 23 -15.53 -1.00 7.24
C THR A 23 -14.98 -0.32 8.49
N LYS A 24 -15.36 -0.83 9.67
CA LYS A 24 -14.85 -0.41 10.97
C LYS A 24 -13.82 -1.42 11.49
N TYR A 25 -12.85 -0.94 12.26
CA TYR A 25 -11.86 -1.80 12.91
C TYR A 25 -12.50 -2.65 14.01
N ASP A 26 -12.42 -3.98 13.89
CA ASP A 26 -12.96 -4.96 14.83
C ASP A 26 -12.00 -5.34 15.96
N GLY A 27 -10.79 -4.77 15.98
CA GLY A 27 -9.74 -5.09 16.97
C GLY A 27 -8.82 -6.26 16.60
N SER A 28 -9.14 -7.01 15.55
CA SER A 28 -8.40 -8.23 15.15
C SER A 28 -7.98 -8.25 13.68
N MET A 29 -8.68 -7.53 12.82
CA MET A 29 -8.48 -7.50 11.38
C MET A 29 -7.11 -6.94 11.02
N ARG A 30 -6.38 -7.64 10.16
CA ARG A 30 -5.04 -7.21 9.67
C ARG A 30 -5.08 -6.69 8.25
N ARG A 31 -6.19 -6.88 7.56
CA ARG A 31 -6.38 -6.48 6.16
C ARG A 31 -7.81 -6.05 5.95
N PHE A 32 -8.02 -5.05 5.12
CA PHE A 32 -9.34 -4.70 4.63
C PHE A 32 -9.30 -4.27 3.16
N GLU A 33 -10.28 -4.71 2.40
CA GLU A 33 -10.47 -4.26 1.02
C GLU A 33 -11.32 -2.99 1.01
N CYS A 34 -10.87 -1.96 0.30
CA CYS A 34 -11.60 -0.72 0.18
C CYS A 34 -12.72 -0.85 -0.86
N ASN A 35 -13.97 -0.60 -0.47
CA ASN A 35 -15.12 -0.60 -1.39
C ASN A 35 -15.07 0.49 -2.50
N ASN A 36 -14.17 1.47 -2.38
CA ASN A 36 -14.06 2.57 -3.33
C ASN A 36 -12.99 2.35 -4.43
N CYS A 37 -11.84 1.74 -4.10
CA CYS A 37 -10.77 1.51 -5.08
C CYS A 37 -10.33 0.04 -5.18
N ASN A 38 -11.00 -0.86 -4.45
CA ASN A 38 -10.71 -2.29 -4.35
C ASN A 38 -9.27 -2.60 -3.92
N ALA A 39 -8.58 -1.63 -3.31
CA ALA A 39 -7.24 -1.82 -2.79
C ALA A 39 -7.28 -2.53 -1.44
N THR A 40 -6.38 -3.50 -1.23
CA THR A 40 -6.18 -4.15 0.06
C THR A 40 -5.23 -3.31 0.90
N ASN A 41 -5.73 -2.80 2.02
CA ASN A 41 -4.95 -2.08 3.01
C ASN A 41 -4.51 -3.06 4.08
N HIS A 42 -3.30 -2.87 4.61
CA HIS A 42 -2.76 -3.67 5.70
C HIS A 42 -2.81 -2.85 6.99
N LEU A 43 -3.13 -3.50 8.10
CA LEU A 43 -3.32 -2.88 9.41
C LEU A 43 -2.36 -3.48 10.44
N ASP A 44 -1.82 -2.62 11.30
CA ASP A 44 -1.05 -3.04 12.47
C ASP A 44 -1.97 -3.59 13.58
N THR A 45 -1.40 -3.93 14.73
CA THR A 45 -2.13 -4.39 15.92
C THR A 45 -3.11 -3.38 16.50
N ARG A 46 -2.95 -2.10 16.15
CA ARG A 46 -3.72 -0.95 16.64
C ARG A 46 -4.82 -0.53 15.66
N GLY A 47 -4.81 -1.07 14.44
CA GLY A 47 -5.75 -0.69 13.39
C GLY A 47 -5.31 0.54 12.60
N ASP A 48 -4.02 0.87 12.62
CA ASP A 48 -3.41 1.88 11.77
C ASP A 48 -2.84 1.26 10.49
N ILE A 49 -2.82 2.03 9.40
CA ILE A 49 -2.27 1.56 8.12
C ILE A 49 -0.80 1.23 8.30
N THR A 50 -0.41 0.04 7.87
CA THR A 50 0.98 -0.39 7.73
C THR A 50 1.25 -0.73 6.27
N ASP A 51 2.52 -0.72 5.89
CA ASP A 51 2.95 -1.12 4.56
C ASP A 51 2.50 -2.55 4.25
N VAL A 52 2.36 -2.86 2.96
CA VAL A 52 2.19 -4.25 2.54
C VAL A 52 3.36 -5.02 3.18
N PRO A 53 3.10 -5.98 4.09
CA PRO A 53 4.17 -6.73 4.73
C PRO A 53 5.00 -7.28 3.59
N ALA A 54 6.31 -6.98 3.61
CA ALA A 54 7.25 -7.43 2.59
C ALA A 54 6.86 -8.88 2.31
N ALA A 55 6.47 -9.16 1.05
CA ALA A 55 6.01 -10.48 0.67
C ALA A 55 7.01 -11.43 1.31
N LYS A 56 6.51 -12.40 2.09
CA LYS A 56 7.31 -13.53 2.53
C LYS A 56 7.66 -14.29 1.24
N ASN A 57 8.54 -13.72 0.43
CA ASN A 57 9.35 -14.46 -0.49
C ASN A 57 9.99 -15.49 0.42
N THR A 58 9.70 -16.75 0.18
CA THR A 58 10.06 -17.90 1.00
C THR A 58 11.55 -17.88 1.28
N THR A 59 11.93 -17.21 2.35
CA THR A 59 13.21 -17.30 3.02
C THR A 59 12.85 -16.91 4.43
N GLU A 60 12.41 -17.91 5.19
CA GLU A 60 12.43 -17.83 6.64
C GLU A 60 13.74 -17.12 7.03
N ALA A 61 13.62 -16.07 7.85
CA ALA A 61 14.77 -15.47 8.48
C ALA A 61 15.38 -16.57 9.35
N LEU A 62 16.34 -17.32 8.80
CA LEU A 62 17.20 -18.19 9.57
C LEU A 62 17.80 -17.32 10.68
N PRO A 63 17.78 -17.79 11.94
CA PRO A 63 18.34 -17.04 13.05
C PRO A 63 19.76 -16.62 12.69
N ALA A 64 20.09 -15.37 12.98
CA ALA A 64 21.38 -14.76 12.67
C ALA A 64 22.53 -15.57 13.28
N GLN A 65 23.06 -16.52 12.51
CA GLN A 65 24.32 -17.18 12.80
C GLN A 65 25.41 -16.25 12.28
N PHE A 66 26.09 -15.58 13.20
CA PHE A 66 27.30 -14.85 12.90
C PHE A 66 28.39 -15.83 12.44
N ALA A 67 29.12 -15.41 11.41
CA ALA A 67 30.29 -16.05 10.81
C ALA A 67 30.08 -17.30 9.94
N ILE A 68 29.52 -17.13 8.73
CA ILE A 68 29.95 -17.90 7.56
C ILE A 68 30.04 -16.93 6.37
N ARG A 69 31.23 -16.71 5.81
CA ARG A 69 31.35 -16.10 4.47
C ARG A 69 30.73 -17.06 3.48
N ARG A 70 29.50 -16.78 3.06
CA ARG A 70 28.93 -17.42 1.87
C ARG A 70 29.34 -16.59 0.67
N ASP A 71 30.21 -17.14 -0.16
CA ASP A 71 30.36 -16.71 -1.56
C ASP A 71 29.01 -16.96 -2.26
N HIS A 72 28.12 -15.98 -2.18
CA HIS A 72 26.83 -16.03 -2.85
C HIS A 72 26.94 -15.34 -4.21
N SER A 73 27.48 -16.07 -5.18
CA SER A 73 27.24 -15.82 -6.60
C SER A 73 25.82 -16.26 -6.96
N THR A 74 24.82 -15.62 -6.34
CA THR A 74 23.46 -15.58 -6.86
C THR A 74 23.19 -14.13 -7.19
N THR A 75 23.28 -13.82 -8.47
CA THR A 75 23.00 -12.52 -9.07
C THR A 75 21.51 -12.21 -8.96
N SER A 76 20.97 -12.12 -7.73
CA SER A 76 19.91 -11.14 -7.51
C SER A 76 20.60 -9.80 -7.71
N SER A 77 20.17 -9.02 -8.68
CA SER A 77 20.77 -7.74 -9.01
C SER A 77 20.58 -6.80 -7.80
N ARG A 78 21.50 -6.86 -6.83
CA ARG A 78 21.46 -6.04 -5.63
C ARG A 78 21.49 -4.58 -6.06
N VAL A 79 20.48 -3.83 -5.62
CA VAL A 79 20.28 -2.41 -5.98
C VAL A 79 21.37 -1.55 -5.34
N PHE A 80 21.75 -1.88 -4.11
CA PHE A 80 22.83 -1.25 -3.36
C PHE A 80 24.07 -2.14 -3.34
N CYS A 81 25.25 -1.53 -3.35
CA CYS A 81 26.51 -2.22 -3.06
C CYS A 81 26.67 -2.47 -1.55
N ASP A 82 27.57 -3.38 -1.17
CA ASP A 82 27.77 -3.77 0.23
C ASP A 82 28.16 -2.58 1.12
N LYS A 83 28.94 -1.62 0.59
CA LYS A 83 29.28 -0.37 1.30
C LYS A 83 28.04 0.48 1.60
N CYS A 84 27.12 0.63 0.65
CA CYS A 84 25.88 1.38 0.87
C CYS A 84 24.99 0.68 1.90
N LEU A 85 24.89 -0.65 1.85
CA LEU A 85 24.14 -1.42 2.85
C LEU A 85 24.74 -1.28 4.25
N GLN A 86 26.07 -1.33 4.37
CA GLN A 86 26.75 -1.12 5.63
C GLN A 86 26.56 0.31 6.17
N ASN A 87 26.65 1.33 5.31
CA ASN A 87 26.37 2.72 5.67
C ASN A 87 24.94 2.90 6.17
N GLN A 88 23.95 2.28 5.52
CA GLN A 88 22.55 2.32 5.95
C GLN A 88 22.39 1.71 7.35
N HIS A 89 23.03 0.56 7.59
CA HIS A 89 23.01 -0.08 8.91
C HIS A 89 23.62 0.83 9.99
N LEU A 90 24.82 1.38 9.75
CA LEU A 90 25.50 2.27 10.69
C LEU A 90 24.66 3.53 10.98
N PHE A 91 24.05 4.11 9.94
CA PHE A 91 23.20 5.28 10.08
C PHE A 91 22.00 5.01 10.98
N ILE A 92 21.27 3.91 10.75
CA ILE A 92 20.11 3.52 11.55
C ILE A 92 20.54 3.20 12.99
N SER A 93 21.62 2.45 13.19
CA SER A 93 22.09 2.11 14.54
C SER A 93 22.49 3.36 15.33
N SER A 94 23.16 4.32 14.69
CA SER A 94 23.55 5.57 15.35
C SER A 94 22.35 6.46 15.67
N LEU A 95 21.30 6.48 14.84
CA LEU A 95 20.06 7.20 15.15
C LEU A 95 19.29 6.54 16.30
N ALA A 96 19.22 5.21 16.32
CA ALA A 96 18.53 4.47 17.37
C ALA A 96 19.16 4.71 18.76
N GLN A 97 20.48 4.90 18.82
CA GLN A 97 21.23 5.17 20.05
C GLN A 97 21.31 6.65 20.42
N TYR A 98 20.74 7.56 19.61
CA TYR A 98 20.92 8.99 19.81
C TYR A 98 20.17 9.52 21.03
N PHE A 99 18.93 9.08 21.23
CA PHE A 99 18.14 9.46 22.40
C PHE A 99 18.37 8.47 23.54
N PRO A 100 18.41 8.95 24.80
CA PRO A 100 18.39 8.07 25.96
C PRO A 100 17.09 7.26 25.98
N GLU A 101 17.11 6.09 26.61
CA GLU A 101 15.93 5.22 26.74
C GLU A 101 14.85 5.86 27.62
N ASP A 102 15.27 6.67 28.61
CA ASP A 102 14.37 7.42 29.48
C ASP A 102 14.02 8.79 28.87
N PRO A 103 12.74 9.07 28.56
CA PRO A 103 12.30 10.36 28.04
C PRO A 103 12.43 11.53 29.03
N GLU A 104 12.48 11.26 30.34
CA GLU A 104 12.61 12.29 31.38
C GLU A 104 14.08 12.63 31.70
N ASP A 105 15.03 12.04 30.95
CA ASP A 105 16.45 12.33 31.10
C ASP A 105 16.75 13.81 30.80
N PRO A 106 17.50 14.51 31.67
CA PRO A 106 17.83 15.93 31.49
C PRO A 106 18.59 16.22 30.18
N GLU A 107 19.31 15.25 29.62
CA GLU A 107 20.00 15.39 28.34
C GLU A 107 19.05 15.30 27.13
N TYR A 108 17.84 14.76 27.30
CA TYR A 108 16.90 14.56 26.19
C TYR A 108 16.61 15.88 25.46
N ALA A 109 16.24 16.93 26.20
CA ALA A 109 15.95 18.24 25.64
C ALA A 109 17.17 18.91 24.97
N ALA A 110 18.39 18.62 25.45
CA ALA A 110 19.62 19.10 24.84
C ALA A 110 19.92 18.37 23.53
N ARG A 111 19.76 17.03 23.50
CA ARG A 111 19.95 16.21 22.30
C ARG A 111 18.88 16.49 21.25
N GLU A 112 17.63 16.72 21.64
CA GLU A 112 16.56 17.08 20.70
C GLU A 112 16.92 18.34 19.89
N LYS A 113 17.43 19.39 20.55
CA LYS A 113 17.92 20.61 19.89
C LYS A 113 19.08 20.33 18.93
N GLY A 114 19.92 19.35 19.24
CA GLY A 114 21.08 18.94 18.44
C GLY A 114 20.78 17.92 17.33
N TYR A 115 19.58 17.35 17.30
CA TYR A 115 19.24 16.19 16.45
C TYR A 115 19.53 16.44 14.97
N TYR A 116 19.13 17.59 14.44
CA TYR A 116 19.33 17.91 13.02
C TYR A 116 20.82 17.99 12.64
N LYS A 117 21.66 18.56 13.52
CA LYS A 117 23.11 18.65 13.30
C LYS A 117 23.74 17.26 13.32
N PHE A 118 23.32 16.41 14.26
CA PHE A 118 23.76 15.03 14.37
C PHE A 118 23.37 14.21 13.13
N TYR A 119 22.10 14.28 12.70
CA TYR A 119 21.57 13.63 11.51
C TYR A 119 22.37 14.02 10.26
N LYS A 120 22.60 15.32 10.04
CA LYS A 120 23.37 15.81 8.89
C LYS A 120 24.82 15.31 8.93
N GLY A 121 25.43 15.28 10.11
CA GLY A 121 26.77 14.72 10.31
C GLY A 121 26.83 13.22 9.96
N LEU A 122 25.83 12.44 10.38
CA LEU A 122 25.70 11.04 10.01
C LEU A 122 25.51 10.84 8.51
N MET A 123 24.68 11.64 7.85
CA MET A 123 24.47 11.55 6.39
C MET A 123 25.75 11.82 5.60
N MET A 124 26.57 12.77 6.04
CA MET A 124 27.86 13.07 5.41
C MET A 124 28.87 11.94 5.60
N ARG A 125 28.89 11.30 6.78
CA ARG A 125 29.84 10.22 7.12
C ARG A 125 29.44 8.87 6.51
N TYR A 126 28.14 8.59 6.51
CA TYR A 126 27.54 7.34 6.03
C TYR A 126 26.48 7.67 4.97
N PRO A 127 26.91 8.02 3.74
CA PRO A 127 25.97 8.27 2.66
C PRO A 127 25.16 7.01 2.37
N GLN A 128 23.84 7.17 2.31
CA GLN A 128 22.88 6.06 2.18
C GLN A 128 22.93 5.39 0.80
N CYS A 129 23.35 6.14 -0.22
CA CYS A 129 23.45 5.71 -1.60
C CYS A 129 24.65 6.40 -2.26
N CYS A 130 25.49 5.65 -2.97
CA CYS A 130 26.55 6.22 -3.79
C CYS A 130 26.06 6.53 -5.22
N ALA A 131 26.83 7.32 -5.97
CA ALA A 131 26.51 7.69 -7.34
C ALA A 131 26.26 6.49 -8.28
N ASP A 132 26.96 5.36 -8.05
CA ASP A 132 26.80 4.15 -8.87
C ASP A 132 25.52 3.36 -8.55
N CYS A 133 25.06 3.42 -7.29
CA CYS A 133 23.84 2.73 -6.86
C CYS A 133 22.60 3.56 -7.17
N GLU A 134 22.72 4.88 -7.17
CA GLU A 134 21.63 5.81 -7.40
C GLU A 134 20.77 5.52 -8.65
N PRO A 135 21.34 5.31 -9.87
CA PRO A 135 20.52 5.01 -11.04
C PRO A 135 19.72 3.72 -10.88
N LYS A 136 20.31 2.69 -10.25
CA LYS A 136 19.63 1.41 -9.99
C LYS A 136 18.47 1.58 -9.01
N VAL A 137 18.68 2.37 -7.95
CA VAL A 137 17.63 2.69 -6.97
C VAL A 137 16.48 3.44 -7.64
N ARG A 138 16.80 4.46 -8.43
CA ARG A 138 15.78 5.25 -9.16
C ARG A 138 14.99 4.38 -10.13
N GLU A 139 15.66 3.48 -10.86
CA GLU A 139 15.00 2.55 -11.78
C GLU A 139 14.04 1.61 -11.04
N GLN A 140 14.47 1.02 -9.92
CA GLN A 140 13.63 0.12 -9.12
C GLN A 140 12.44 0.87 -8.50
N LEU A 141 12.65 2.10 -8.03
CA LEU A 141 11.57 2.95 -7.54
C LEU A 141 10.58 3.30 -8.66
N ALA A 142 11.07 3.60 -9.85
CA ALA A 142 10.23 3.87 -11.02
C ALA A 142 9.40 2.65 -11.42
N LYS A 143 10.01 1.45 -11.42
CA LYS A 143 9.31 0.17 -11.65
C LYS A 143 8.20 -0.04 -10.62
N ALA A 144 8.52 0.09 -9.32
CA ALA A 144 7.53 -0.05 -8.25
C ALA A 144 6.38 0.96 -8.39
N ALA A 145 6.69 2.22 -8.70
CA ALA A 145 5.68 3.25 -8.92
C ALA A 145 4.80 2.97 -10.15
N TYR A 146 5.39 2.48 -11.25
CA TYR A 146 4.66 2.08 -12.44
C TYR A 146 3.73 0.89 -12.16
N THR A 147 4.22 -0.13 -11.46
CA THR A 147 3.41 -1.28 -11.03
C THR A 147 2.25 -0.82 -10.16
N ALA A 148 2.48 0.05 -9.17
CA ALA A 148 1.40 0.58 -8.32
C ALA A 148 0.34 1.35 -9.13
N LYS A 149 0.75 2.18 -10.09
CA LYS A 149 -0.17 2.95 -10.96
C LYS A 149 -0.99 2.05 -11.88
N THR A 150 -0.34 1.09 -12.55
CA THR A 150 -1.01 0.17 -13.48
C THR A 150 -1.97 -0.76 -12.75
N ASP A 151 -1.57 -1.25 -11.58
CA ASP A 151 -2.40 -2.03 -10.68
C ASP A 151 -3.62 -1.23 -10.18
N HIS A 152 -3.45 0.05 -9.85
CA HIS A 152 -4.58 0.93 -9.53
C HIS A 152 -5.58 1.06 -10.69
N LEU A 153 -5.09 1.33 -11.91
CA LEU A 153 -5.94 1.45 -13.10
C LEU A 153 -6.66 0.14 -13.41
N ARG A 154 -5.95 -1.00 -13.32
CA ARG A 154 -6.53 -2.33 -13.50
C ARG A 154 -7.72 -2.55 -12.57
N ARG A 155 -7.58 -2.23 -11.27
CA ARG A 155 -8.67 -2.33 -10.30
C ARG A 155 -9.89 -1.47 -10.65
N MET A 156 -9.67 -0.28 -11.20
CA MET A 156 -10.77 0.57 -11.66
C MET A 156 -11.54 -0.05 -12.83
N LEU A 157 -10.82 -0.66 -13.79
CA LEU A 157 -11.43 -1.37 -14.92
C LEU A 157 -12.18 -2.62 -14.47
N ASP A 158 -11.60 -3.42 -13.58
CA ASP A 158 -12.26 -4.61 -13.03
C ASP A 158 -13.56 -4.24 -12.30
N ARG A 159 -13.58 -3.08 -11.61
CA ARG A 159 -14.78 -2.56 -10.96
C ARG A 159 -15.85 -2.14 -11.96
N THR A 160 -15.49 -1.39 -13.01
CA THR A 160 -16.47 -0.95 -14.02
C THR A 160 -17.03 -2.13 -14.79
N ALA A 161 -16.21 -3.14 -15.09
CA ALA A 161 -16.66 -4.38 -15.72
C ALA A 161 -17.69 -5.12 -14.86
N LYS A 162 -17.44 -5.29 -13.54
CA LYS A 162 -18.40 -5.89 -12.61
C LYS A 162 -19.72 -5.13 -12.54
N ILE A 163 -19.67 -3.80 -12.46
CA ILE A 163 -20.88 -2.96 -12.44
C ILE A 163 -21.68 -3.13 -13.73
N ARG A 164 -21.03 -3.11 -14.90
CA ARG A 164 -21.69 -3.28 -16.20
C ARG A 164 -22.48 -4.61 -16.27
N VAL A 165 -21.89 -5.71 -15.80
CA VAL A 165 -22.56 -7.03 -15.76
C VAL A 165 -23.81 -7.01 -14.86
N VAL A 166 -23.74 -6.33 -13.72
CA VAL A 166 -24.91 -6.18 -12.84
C VAL A 166 -26.01 -5.35 -13.50
N THR A 167 -25.66 -4.28 -14.23
CA THR A 167 -26.63 -3.44 -14.92
C THR A 167 -27.35 -4.16 -16.05
N THR A 168 -26.66 -5.00 -16.84
CA THR A 168 -27.29 -5.78 -17.92
C THR A 168 -28.28 -6.82 -17.40
N ASN A 169 -28.03 -7.38 -16.21
CA ASN A 169 -28.91 -8.35 -15.56
C ASN A 169 -29.96 -7.69 -14.65
N SER A 170 -30.13 -6.36 -14.74
CA SER A 170 -31.09 -5.63 -13.91
C SER A 170 -32.52 -5.85 -14.42
N PRO A 171 -33.51 -6.07 -13.54
CA PRO A 171 -34.92 -6.18 -13.94
C PRO A 171 -35.43 -4.92 -14.67
N VAL A 172 -34.83 -3.76 -14.40
CA VAL A 172 -35.13 -2.51 -15.10
C VAL A 172 -34.79 -2.60 -16.59
N TYR A 173 -33.70 -3.29 -16.94
CA TYR A 173 -33.31 -3.52 -18.33
C TYR A 173 -34.30 -4.44 -19.05
N CYS A 174 -34.77 -5.48 -18.36
CA CYS A 174 -35.84 -6.35 -18.87
C CYS A 174 -37.14 -5.58 -19.12
N CYS A 175 -37.61 -4.80 -18.14
CA CYS A 175 -38.80 -3.97 -18.27
C CYS A 175 -38.68 -2.96 -19.44
N HIS A 176 -37.52 -2.33 -19.60
CA HIS A 176 -37.25 -1.41 -20.72
C HIS A 176 -37.29 -2.13 -22.07
N SER A 177 -36.72 -3.34 -22.14
CA SER A 177 -36.75 -4.15 -23.36
C SER A 177 -38.17 -4.59 -23.72
N VAL A 178 -38.94 -5.08 -22.75
CA VAL A 178 -40.36 -5.45 -22.94
C VAL A 178 -41.17 -4.24 -23.38
N GLY A 179 -40.95 -3.07 -22.77
CA GLY A 179 -41.59 -1.81 -23.16
C GLY A 179 -41.33 -1.43 -24.62
N LYS A 180 -40.10 -1.60 -25.11
CA LYS A 180 -39.77 -1.37 -26.53
C LYS A 180 -40.52 -2.31 -27.46
N TRP A 181 -40.60 -3.59 -27.11
CA TRP A 181 -41.33 -4.59 -27.89
C TRP A 181 -42.84 -4.29 -27.93
N LEU A 182 -43.42 -3.94 -26.77
CA LEU A 182 -44.83 -3.55 -26.69
C LEU A 182 -45.12 -2.30 -27.52
N TRP A 183 -44.25 -1.30 -27.48
CA TRP A 183 -44.39 -0.08 -28.29
C TRP A 183 -44.28 -0.38 -29.80
N ALA A 184 -43.31 -1.19 -30.22
CA ALA A 184 -43.15 -1.60 -31.60
C ALA A 184 -44.34 -2.43 -32.10
N ALA A 185 -44.84 -3.36 -31.28
CA ALA A 185 -46.03 -4.14 -31.58
C ALA A 185 -47.28 -3.26 -31.74
N SER A 186 -47.42 -2.22 -30.90
CA SER A 186 -48.50 -1.24 -31.01
C SER A 186 -48.44 -0.47 -32.34
N LEU A 187 -47.26 -0.02 -32.77
CA LEU A 187 -47.09 0.63 -34.08
C LEU A 187 -47.44 -0.29 -35.25
N VAL A 188 -46.98 -1.55 -35.22
CA VAL A 188 -47.31 -2.54 -36.26
C VAL A 188 -48.82 -2.80 -36.28
N PHE A 189 -49.44 -2.92 -35.11
CA PHE A 189 -50.88 -3.10 -35.00
C PHE A 189 -51.66 -1.91 -35.57
N GLN A 190 -51.23 -0.67 -35.29
CA GLN A 190 -51.82 0.54 -35.86
C GLN A 190 -51.70 0.58 -37.40
N LEU A 191 -50.56 0.16 -37.96
CA LEU A 191 -50.35 0.09 -39.41
C LEU A 191 -51.19 -1.00 -40.08
N LEU A 192 -51.43 -2.13 -39.39
CA LEU A 192 -52.25 -3.23 -39.91
C LEU A 192 -53.76 -2.96 -39.75
N TRP A 193 -54.15 -2.21 -38.72
CA TRP A 193 -55.55 -1.95 -38.38
C TRP A 193 -56.16 -0.76 -39.14
N HIS A 194 -55.35 0.17 -39.64
CA HIS A 194 -55.83 1.20 -40.57
C HIS A 194 -55.78 0.63 -42.01
N PRO A 195 -56.91 0.18 -42.59
CA PRO A 195 -56.94 -0.08 -44.01
C PRO A 195 -56.79 1.28 -44.71
N GLY A 196 -55.97 1.31 -45.76
CA GLY A 196 -55.91 2.44 -46.69
C GLY A 196 -57.24 2.67 -47.38
#